data_AF-A0A7X0L6K6-F1
#
_entry.id   AF-A0A7X0L6K6-F1
#
_cell.length_a   1.000
_cell.length_b   1.000
_cell.length_c   1.000
_cell.angle_alpha   90.00
_cell.angle_beta   90.00
_cell.angle_gamma   90.00
#
_symmetry.space_group_name_H-M   'P 1'
#
loop_
_entity.id
_entity.type
_entity.pdbx_description
1 polymer ?
#
loop_
_entity_poly.entity_id
_entity_poly.type
_entity_poly.pdbx_seq_one_letter_code
_entity_poly.pdbx_strand_id
1 'polypeptide(L)' 'MVTLTERIDIYVNTRNDLDHRLAAAVRDLQETALYARTRGILITRHQPGHYTAELSDQVPFGMTRELFR' A
#
# COMPACT_ATOMS: atom_id res chain seq x y z
N MET A 1 -1.42 -1.65 -22.04
CA MET A 1 -0.45 -2.21 -21.09
C MET A 1 -0.73 -1.60 -19.74
N VAL A 2 -1.20 -2.39 -18.77
CA VAL A 2 -1.49 -1.89 -17.43
C VAL A 2 -0.15 -1.85 -16.69
N THR A 3 0.35 -0.66 -16.38
CA THR A 3 1.46 -0.52 -15.43
C THR A 3 0.92 -0.95 -14.07
N LEU A 4 1.15 -2.21 -13.70
CA LEU A 4 0.83 -2.70 -12.36
C LEU A 4 1.73 -1.92 -11.40
N THR A 5 1.16 -0.92 -10.75
CA THR A 5 1.85 -0.20 -9.69
C THR A 5 1.97 -1.16 -8.52
N GLU A 6 3.10 -1.87 -8.45
CA GLU A 6 3.37 -2.83 -7.37
C GLU A 6 3.77 -2.14 -6.06
N ARG A 7 4.12 -0.85 -6.11
CA ARG A 7 4.53 -0.05 -4.96
C ARG A 7 4.13 1.41 -5.12
N ILE A 8 3.62 2.00 -4.03
CA ILE A 8 3.21 3.39 -3.90
C ILE A 8 3.90 3.97 -2.67
N ASP A 9 4.78 4.94 -2.88
CA ASP A 9 5.37 5.73 -1.82
C ASP A 9 4.47 6.93 -1.49
N ILE A 10 4.14 7.06 -0.21
CA ILE A 10 3.15 7.99 0.32
C ILE A 10 3.87 8.99 1.22
N TYR A 11 3.91 10.23 0.75
CA TYR A 11 4.49 11.36 1.47
C TYR A 11 3.38 12.34 1.85
N VAL A 12 3.23 12.58 3.15
CA VAL A 12 2.20 13.45 3.70
C VAL A 12 2.78 14.31 4.80
N ASN A 13 2.35 15.57 4.82
CA ASN A 13 2.83 16.55 5.80
C ASN A 13 1.90 16.63 7.02
N THR A 14 0.67 16.12 6.91
CA THR A 14 -0.34 16.15 7.99
C THR A 14 -1.05 14.80 8.14
N ARG A 15 -1.51 14.48 9.36
CA ARG A 15 -2.25 13.24 9.65
C ARG A 15 -3.59 13.14 8.90
N ASN A 16 -4.23 14.26 8.60
CA ASN A 16 -5.50 14.26 7.88
C ASN A 16 -5.30 13.81 6.42
N ASP A 17 -4.21 14.26 5.80
CA ASP A 17 -3.87 13.88 4.43
C ASP A 17 -3.37 12.43 4.37
N LEU A 18 -2.70 11.96 5.44
CA LEU A 18 -2.24 10.58 5.58
C LEU A 18 -3.35 9.57 5.33
N ASP A 19 -4.44 9.65 6.08
CA ASP A 19 -5.52 8.66 6.01
C ASP A 19 -6.09 8.60 4.59
N HIS A 20 -6.32 9.76 3.99
CA HIS A 20 -6.88 9.85 2.64
C HIS A 20 -5.94 9.27 1.57
N ARG A 21 -4.64 9.60 1.64
CA ARG A 21 -3.63 9.12 0.68
C ARG A 21 -3.31 7.65 0.86
N LEU A 22 -3.25 7.18 2.11
CA LEU A 22 -3.08 5.78 2.46
C LEU A 22 -4.28 4.96 1.97
N ALA A 23 -5.49 5.42 2.23
CA ALA A 23 -6.71 4.75 1.76
C ALA A 23 -6.76 4.69 0.22
N ALA A 24 -6.40 5.78 -0.47
CA ALA A 24 -6.33 5.80 -1.93
C ALA A 24 -5.29 4.80 -2.48
N ALA A 25 -4.07 4.83 -1.94
CA ALA A 25 -2.99 3.93 -2.34
C ALA A 25 -3.33 2.45 -2.09
N VAL A 26 -3.90 2.14 -0.92
CA VAL A 26 -4.35 0.79 -0.59
C VAL A 26 -5.44 0.33 -1.55
N ARG A 27 -6.38 1.20 -1.93
CA ARG A 27 -7.45 0.85 -2.87
C ARG A 27 -6.90 0.53 -4.26
N ASP A 28 -5.96 1.34 -4.76
CA ASP A 28 -5.28 1.11 -6.04
C ASP A 28 -4.50 -0.22 -6.05
N LEU A 29 -3.77 -0.49 -4.95
CA LEU A 29 -3.07 -1.74 -4.75
C LEU A 29 -4.03 -2.93 -4.58
N GLN A 30 -5.20 -2.74 -3.95
CA GLN A 30 -6.22 -3.78 -3.85
C GLN A 30 -6.79 -4.13 -5.22
N GLU A 31 -7.06 -3.15 -6.08
CA GLU A 31 -7.50 -3.42 -7.45
C GLU A 31 -6.42 -4.19 -8.22
N THR A 32 -5.17 -3.75 -8.12
CA THR A 32 -4.00 -4.43 -8.69
C THR A 32 -3.86 -5.86 -8.15
N ALA A 33 -4.03 -6.06 -6.83
CA ALA A 33 -4.02 -7.37 -6.18
C ALA A 33 -5.20 -8.25 -6.60
N LEU A 34 -6.38 -7.67 -6.87
CA LEU A 34 -7.54 -8.40 -7.38
C LEU A 34 -7.32 -8.90 -8.81
N TYR A 35 -6.58 -8.14 -9.63
CA TYR A 35 -6.15 -8.59 -10.95
C TYR A 35 -5.06 -9.67 -10.86
N ALA A 36 -4.08 -9.50 -9.95
CA ALA A 36 -3.00 -10.46 -9.77
C ALA A 36 -3.42 -11.73 -9.01
N ARG A 37 -4.41 -11.63 -8.10
CA ARG A 37 -4.99 -12.68 -7.23
C ARG A 37 -4.00 -13.52 -6.42
N THR A 38 -2.77 -13.04 -6.27
CA THR A 38 -1.65 -13.83 -5.76
C THR A 38 -0.93 -13.18 -4.59
N ARG A 39 -1.01 -11.85 -4.45
CA ARG A 39 -0.25 -11.08 -3.44
C ARG A 39 -1.17 -10.22 -2.57
N GLY A 40 -0.78 -10.04 -1.32
CA GLY A 40 -1.41 -9.12 -0.37
C GLY A 40 -0.71 -7.76 -0.37
N ILE A 41 -1.16 -6.88 0.53
CA ILE A 41 -0.64 -5.50 0.63
C ILE A 41 0.19 -5.37 1.89
N LEU A 42 1.42 -4.87 1.72
CA LEU A 42 2.34 -4.55 2.79
C LEU A 42 2.48 -3.03 2.88
N ILE A 43 2.13 -2.49 4.04
CA ILE A 43 2.32 -1.08 4.36
C ILE A 43 3.55 -0.99 5.27
N THR A 44 4.57 -0.27 4.86
CA THR A 44 5.77 0.00 5.64
C THR A 44 5.73 1.45 6.10
N ARG A 45 5.67 1.67 7.41
CA ARG A 45 5.81 3.00 7.99
C ARG A 45 7.30 3.29 8.19
N HIS A 46 7.83 4.20 7.39
CA HIS A 46 9.22 4.63 7.52
C HIS A 46 9.37 5.69 8.61
N GLN A 47 8.55 6.74 8.57
CA GLN A 47 8.61 7.90 9.47
C GLN A 47 7.21 8.52 9.60
N PRO A 48 6.95 9.38 10.61
CA PRO A 48 5.74 10.19 10.63
C PRO A 48 5.65 11.04 9.35
N GLY A 49 4.69 10.70 8.48
CA GLY A 49 4.50 11.37 7.19
C GLY A 49 5.12 10.65 5.98
N HIS A 50 5.82 9.54 6.20
CA HIS A 50 6.39 8.73 5.13
C HIS A 50 6.02 7.26 5.32
N TYR A 51 5.20 6.78 4.39
CA TYR A 51 4.69 5.42 4.33
C TYR A 51 4.91 4.87 2.93
N THR A 52 5.06 3.56 2.82
CA THR A 52 5.16 2.87 1.54
C THR A 52 4.15 1.75 1.54
N ALA A 53 3.25 1.72 0.57
CA ALA A 53 2.32 0.61 0.37
C ALA A 53 2.76 -0.18 -0.86
N GLU A 54 2.93 -1.49 -0.75
CA GLU A 54 3.39 -2.33 -1.85
C GLU A 54 2.72 -3.70 -1.85
N LEU A 55 2.67 -4.35 -3.00
CA LEU A 55 2.23 -5.74 -3.11
C LEU A 55 3.37 -6.65 -2.71
N SER A 56 3.16 -7.40 -1.63
CA SER A 56 4.16 -8.33 -1.12
C SER A 56 3.65 -9.75 -1.17
N ASP A 57 4.49 -10.65 -1.67
CA ASP A 57 4.27 -12.09 -1.61
C ASP A 57 4.33 -12.62 -0.17
N GLN A 58 4.91 -11.83 0.76
CA GLN A 58 4.94 -12.16 2.18
C GLN A 58 3.58 -11.98 2.88
N VAL A 59 2.62 -11.35 2.20
CA VAL A 59 1.27 -11.14 2.70
C VAL A 59 0.33 -11.92 1.78
N PRO A 60 -0.49 -12.85 2.30
CA PRO A 60 -1.43 -13.56 1.46
C PRO A 60 -2.47 -12.60 0.87
N PHE A 61 -2.91 -12.90 -0.35
CA PHE A 61 -3.99 -12.16 -1.00
C PHE A 61 -5.22 -12.03 -0.09
N GLY A 62 -5.80 -10.82 -0.04
CA GLY A 62 -6.91 -10.50 0.86
C GLY A 62 -6.48 -10.04 2.25
N MET A 63 -5.18 -9.99 2.55
CA MET A 63 -4.66 -9.47 3.80
C MET A 63 -3.84 -8.20 3.57
N THR A 64 -3.96 -7.25 4.50
CA THR A 64 -3.13 -6.04 4.56
C THR A 64 -2.31 -6.10 5.84
N ARG A 65 -0.99 -5.97 5.73
CA ARG A 65 -0.09 -5.99 6.88
C ARG A 65 0.64 -4.67 7.00
N GLU A 66 0.62 -4.08 8.19
CA GLU A 66 1.39 -2.87 8.48
C GLU A 66 2.66 -3.25 9.27
N LEU A 67 3.81 -2.80 8.77
CA LEU A 67 5.11 -2.89 9.43
C LEU A 67 5.46 -1.53 10.03
N PHE A 68 5.60 -1.51 11.34
CA PHE A 68 6.16 -0.40 12.09
C PHE A 68 7.65 -0.67 12.28
N ARG A 69 8.50 0.18 11.70
CA ARG A 69 9.94 0.15 11.92
C ARG A 69 10.36 1.19 12.95
#